data_AF-A0A8T5BSN9-F1
#
_entry.id   AF-A0A8T5BSN9-F1
#
_cell.length_a   1.000
_cell.length_b   1.000
_cell.length_c   1.000
_cell.angle_alpha   90.00
_cell.angle_beta   90.00
_cell.angle_gamma   90.00
#
_symmetry.space_group_name_H-M   'P 1'
#
loop_
_entity.id
_entity.type
_entity.pdbx_description
1 polymer ?
#
loop_
_entity_poly.entity_id
_entity_poly.type
_entity_poly.pdbx_seq_one_letter_code
_entity_poly.pdbx_strand_id
1 'polypeptide(L)'
;QPSNPAVRNKIETTPYSIGYIGYGFLSDKVYAIPIAKEQGKPYITPTIKTITSGEYPMSRYLYLVTRGQPESGSLVDRFIDFVRSREGQQMVERYGYLKLPYLYPAS
;
A
#
# COMPACT_ATOMS: atom_id res chain seq x y z
N GLN A 1 -14.85 2.39 -9.43
CA GLN A 1 -14.56 1.17 -8.65
C GLN A 1 -15.03 1.38 -7.21
N PRO A 2 -15.66 0.40 -6.54
CA PRO A 2 -16.01 0.51 -5.12
C PRO A 2 -14.76 0.70 -4.25
N SER A 3 -14.89 1.37 -3.11
CA SER A 3 -13.78 1.57 -2.16
C SER A 3 -13.30 0.26 -1.55
N ASN A 4 -12.06 0.20 -1.03
CA ASN A 4 -11.56 -1.00 -0.35
C ASN A 4 -12.50 -1.51 0.76
N PRO A 5 -13.08 -0.66 1.64
CA PRO A 5 -14.07 -1.11 2.62
C PRO A 5 -15.32 -1.72 1.97
N ALA A 6 -15.81 -1.15 0.86
CA ALA A 6 -16.99 -1.68 0.17
C ALA A 6 -16.71 -3.06 -0.46
N VAL A 7 -15.55 -3.24 -1.09
CA VAL A 7 -15.14 -4.53 -1.66
C VAL A 7 -14.94 -5.56 -0.55
N ARG A 8 -14.25 -5.21 0.54
CA ARG A 8 -14.06 -6.08 1.71
C ARG A 8 -15.40 -6.54 2.28
N ASN A 9 -16.31 -5.60 2.56
CA ASN A 9 -17.62 -5.94 3.11
C ASN A 9 -18.40 -6.88 2.18
N LYS A 10 -18.26 -6.72 0.86
CA LYS A 10 -18.89 -7.63 -0.11
C LYS A 10 -18.29 -9.04 -0.06
N ILE A 11 -16.96 -9.15 0.06
CA ILE A 11 -16.26 -10.44 0.22
C ILE A 11 -16.72 -11.14 1.50
N GLU A 12 -16.76 -10.43 2.62
CA GLU A 12 -17.15 -10.98 3.93
C GLU A 12 -18.60 -11.50 3.97
N THR A 13 -19.49 -10.93 3.17
CA THR A 13 -20.94 -11.23 3.19
C THR A 13 -21.40 -12.12 2.04
N THR A 14 -20.51 -12.47 1.10
CA THR A 14 -20.86 -13.25 -0.09
C THR A 14 -19.97 -14.50 -0.17
N PRO A 15 -20.48 -15.70 0.20
CA PRO A 15 -19.73 -16.94 0.09
C PRO A 15 -19.16 -17.17 -1.32
N TYR A 16 -17.97 -17.76 -1.40
CA TYR A 16 -17.24 -18.08 -2.65
C TYR A 16 -16.85 -16.88 -3.51
N SER A 17 -16.99 -15.65 -3.00
CA SER A 17 -16.56 -14.46 -3.73
C SER A 17 -15.05 -14.23 -3.64
N ILE A 18 -14.48 -13.61 -4.68
CA ILE A 18 -13.09 -13.17 -4.74
C ILE A 18 -13.09 -11.70 -5.14
N GLY A 19 -12.22 -10.91 -4.52
CA GLY A 19 -12.00 -9.51 -4.89
C GLY A 19 -10.59 -9.07 -4.52
N TYR A 20 -10.26 -7.84 -4.93
CA TYR A 20 -8.96 -7.24 -4.69
C TYR A 20 -9.12 -6.02 -3.77
N ILE A 21 -8.35 -6.00 -2.69
CA ILE A 21 -8.29 -4.89 -1.73
C ILE A 21 -6.83 -4.60 -1.38
N GLY A 22 -6.55 -3.37 -0.96
CA GLY A 22 -5.26 -3.02 -0.38
C GLY A 22 -5.02 -3.78 0.93
N TYR A 23 -3.77 -4.16 1.18
CA TYR A 23 -3.39 -4.98 2.34
C TYR A 23 -3.88 -4.42 3.68
N GLY A 24 -3.78 -3.10 3.90
CA GLY A 24 -4.23 -2.49 5.17
C GLY A 24 -5.75 -2.45 5.36
N PHE A 25 -6.54 -2.95 4.40
CA PHE A 25 -7.98 -3.16 4.55
C PHE A 25 -8.34 -4.62 4.82
N LEU A 26 -7.38 -5.55 4.92
CA LEU A 26 -7.67 -6.92 5.32
C LEU A 26 -8.32 -6.97 6.72
N SER A 27 -9.20 -7.95 6.89
CA SER A 27 -9.80 -8.32 8.17
C SER A 27 -9.52 -9.79 8.44
N ASP A 28 -9.80 -10.23 9.66
CA ASP A 28 -9.77 -11.63 10.08
C ASP A 28 -10.78 -12.53 9.35
N LYS A 29 -11.76 -11.94 8.68
CA LYS A 29 -12.79 -12.64 7.89
C LYS A 29 -12.44 -12.84 6.42
N VAL A 30 -11.33 -12.25 5.95
CA VAL A 30 -10.89 -12.35 4.56
C VAL A 30 -9.55 -13.06 4.48
N TYR A 31 -9.49 -14.13 3.69
CA TYR A 31 -8.25 -14.85 3.43
C TYR A 31 -7.48 -14.20 2.27
N ALA A 32 -6.26 -13.73 2.54
CA ALA A 32 -5.38 -13.17 1.52
C ALA A 32 -4.64 -14.32 0.79
N ILE A 33 -4.86 -14.42 -0.53
CA ILE A 33 -4.29 -15.49 -1.35
C ILE A 33 -2.79 -15.23 -1.59
N PRO A 34 -1.89 -16.17 -1.23
CA PRO A 34 -0.48 -16.10 -1.62
C PRO A 34 -0.33 -16.18 -3.14
N ILE A 35 0.56 -15.36 -3.71
CA ILE A 35 0.78 -15.31 -5.17
C ILE A 35 2.26 -15.47 -5.50
N ALA A 36 2.53 -16.08 -6.65
CA ALA A 36 3.87 -16.18 -7.22
C ALA A 36 4.06 -15.09 -8.28
N LYS A 37 5.30 -14.57 -8.41
CA LYS A 37 5.63 -13.58 -9.43
C LYS A 37 5.49 -14.15 -10.85
N GLU A 38 5.84 -15.41 -11.00
CA GLU A 38 5.86 -16.16 -12.26
C GLU A 38 5.44 -17.61 -12.00
N GLN A 39 5.02 -18.30 -13.05
CA GLN A 39 4.67 -19.72 -12.98
C GLN A 39 5.86 -20.56 -12.50
N GLY A 40 5.62 -21.50 -11.58
CA GLY A 40 6.66 -22.37 -11.02
C GLY A 40 7.56 -21.71 -9.97
N LYS A 41 7.34 -20.44 -9.60
CA LYS A 41 8.02 -19.78 -8.48
C LYS A 41 7.25 -19.98 -7.16
N PRO A 42 7.91 -19.80 -6.00
CA PRO A 42 7.23 -19.87 -4.71
C PRO A 42 6.10 -18.86 -4.60
N TYR A 43 4.99 -19.29 -3.99
CA TYR A 43 3.90 -18.40 -3.60
C TYR A 43 4.30 -17.62 -2.35
N ILE A 44 4.21 -16.30 -2.41
CA ILE A 44 4.56 -15.42 -1.31
C ILE A 44 3.28 -14.96 -0.63
N THR A 45 3.20 -15.15 0.69
CA THR A 45 2.08 -14.64 1.50
C THR A 45 2.24 -13.13 1.67
N PRO A 46 1.18 -12.33 1.48
CA PRO A 46 1.26 -10.90 1.76
C PRO A 46 1.41 -10.69 3.26
N THR A 47 2.49 -10.02 3.66
CA THR A 47 2.74 -9.55 5.02
C THR A 47 3.38 -8.17 4.93
N ILE A 48 3.39 -7.40 6.01
CA ILE A 48 4.11 -6.11 6.02
C ILE A 48 5.57 -6.31 5.61
N LYS A 49 6.23 -7.36 6.10
CA LYS A 49 7.62 -7.68 5.76
C LYS A 49 7.80 -8.00 4.27
N THR A 50 7.03 -8.94 3.74
CA THR A 50 7.16 -9.37 2.33
C THR A 50 6.74 -8.28 1.34
N ILE A 51 5.80 -7.41 1.71
CA ILE A 51 5.41 -6.26 0.89
C ILE A 51 6.50 -5.19 0.90
N THR A 52 7.01 -4.82 2.07
CA THR A 52 8.03 -3.75 2.18
C THR A 52 9.41 -4.15 1.66
N SER A 53 9.74 -5.45 1.66
CA SER A 53 10.97 -5.96 1.02
C SER A 53 10.85 -6.13 -0.50
N GLY A 54 9.63 -6.05 -1.06
CA GLY A 54 9.36 -6.30 -2.47
C GLY A 54 9.29 -7.79 -2.86
N GLU A 55 9.37 -8.71 -1.88
CA GLU A 55 9.19 -10.14 -2.11
C GLU A 55 7.77 -10.48 -2.57
N TYR A 56 6.76 -9.81 -2.00
CA TYR A 56 5.37 -9.97 -2.41
C TYR A 56 5.14 -9.23 -3.74
N PRO A 57 4.80 -9.94 -4.83
CA PRO A 57 4.92 -9.41 -6.19
C PRO A 57 3.81 -8.42 -6.58
N MET A 58 2.72 -8.33 -5.81
CA MET A 58 1.61 -7.40 -6.07
C MET A 58 1.59 -6.27 -5.04
N SER A 59 2.60 -5.40 -5.12
CA SER A 59 2.71 -4.18 -4.33
C SER A 59 3.10 -3.01 -5.25
N ARG A 60 2.77 -1.77 -4.82
CA ARG A 60 3.14 -0.56 -5.56
C ARG A 60 3.34 0.61 -4.61
N TYR A 61 4.23 1.51 -4.98
CA TYR A 61 4.29 2.83 -4.34
C TYR A 61 3.10 3.70 -4.75
N LEU A 62 2.73 4.61 -3.86
CA LEU A 62 1.87 5.74 -4.20
C LEU A 62 2.76 6.93 -4.54
N TYR A 63 2.64 7.40 -5.78
CA TYR A 63 3.46 8.50 -6.28
C TYR A 63 2.72 9.81 -6.13
N LEU A 64 3.42 10.83 -5.62
CA LEU A 64 3.07 12.22 -5.83
C LEU A 64 3.71 12.66 -7.14
N VAL A 65 2.91 13.17 -8.08
CA VAL A 65 3.37 13.58 -9.41
C VAL A 65 3.31 15.09 -9.50
N THR A 66 4.45 15.72 -9.78
CA THR A 66 4.58 17.18 -9.93
C THR A 66 5.00 17.54 -11.34
N ARG A 67 4.69 18.77 -11.77
CA ARG A 67 5.20 19.32 -13.04
C ARG A 67 6.65 19.76 -12.83
N GLY A 68 7.59 18.85 -13.05
CA GLY A 68 9.01 19.08 -12.77
C GLY A 68 9.33 19.07 -11.27
N GLN A 69 10.57 19.41 -10.93
CA GLN A 69 11.01 19.52 -9.54
C GLN A 69 10.36 20.76 -8.89
N PRO A 70 9.67 20.62 -7.74
CA PRO A 70 9.18 21.77 -6.99
C PRO A 70 10.32 22.71 -6.60
N GLU A 71 10.05 24.02 -6.64
CA GLU A 71 10.99 25.01 -6.10
C GLU A 71 11.16 24.79 -4.59
N SER A 72 12.40 24.83 -4.12
CA SER A 72 12.71 24.62 -2.70
C SER A 72 11.96 25.63 -1.82
N GLY A 73 11.29 25.14 -0.78
CA GLY A 73 10.49 25.94 0.14
C GLY A 73 9.12 26.37 -0.39
N SER A 74 8.76 26.00 -1.63
CA SER A 74 7.41 26.19 -2.15
C SER A 74 6.37 25.40 -1.34
N LEU A 75 5.08 25.73 -1.51
CA LEU A 75 4.01 24.97 -0.86
C LEU A 75 3.99 23.50 -1.28
N VAL A 76 4.35 23.21 -2.53
CA VAL A 76 4.40 21.84 -3.06
C VAL A 76 5.55 21.07 -2.42
N ASP A 77 6.73 21.68 -2.31
CA ASP A 77 7.91 21.10 -1.67
C ASP A 77 7.63 20.77 -0.20
N ARG A 78 7.12 21.75 0.56
CA ARG A 78 6.75 21.56 1.98
C ARG A 78 5.67 20.51 2.19
N PHE A 79 4.72 20.39 1.25
CA PHE A 79 3.70 19.35 1.33
C PHE A 79 4.30 17.95 1.11
N ILE A 80 5.22 17.80 0.16
CA ILE A 80 5.94 16.54 -0.06
C ILE A 80 6.77 16.16 1.17
N ASP A 81 7.46 17.13 1.77
CA ASP A 81 8.21 16.93 3.02
C ASP A 81 7.30 16.51 4.17
N PHE A 82 6.14 17.16 4.32
CA PHE A 82 5.14 16.76 5.31
C PHE A 82 4.67 15.31 5.07
N VAL A 83 4.34 14.94 3.83
CA VAL A 83 3.92 13.57 3.50
C VAL A 83 5.02 12.56 3.84
N ARG A 84 6.30 12.90 3.61
CA ARG A 84 7.45 12.04 3.94
C ARG A 84 7.82 12.04 5.43
N SER A 85 7.38 13.04 6.19
CA SER A 85 7.68 13.17 7.62
C SER A 85 7.11 12.01 8.45
N ARG A 86 7.61 11.86 9.68
CA ARG A 86 7.09 10.88 10.64
C ARG A 86 5.57 11.04 10.86
N GLU A 87 5.10 12.27 10.96
CA GLU A 87 3.68 12.57 11.16
C GLU A 87 2.84 12.17 9.93
N GLY A 88 3.27 12.57 8.74
CA GLY A 88 2.61 12.20 7.50
C GLY A 88 2.54 10.68 7.31
N GLN A 89 3.63 9.97 7.59
CA GLN A 89 3.68 8.51 7.50
C GLN A 89 2.81 7.80 8.55
N GLN A 90 2.67 8.36 9.76
CA GLN A 90 1.72 7.85 10.76
C GLN A 90 0.26 8.01 10.29
N MET A 91 -0.06 9.10 9.59
CA MET A 91 -1.38 9.26 8.97
C MET A 91 -1.62 8.22 7.88
N VAL A 92 -0.63 7.97 7.02
CA VAL A 92 -0.70 6.94 5.96
C VAL A 92 -1.07 5.57 6.56
N GLU A 93 -0.41 5.16 7.65
CA GLU A 93 -0.74 3.91 8.36
C GLU A 93 -2.17 3.91 8.92
N ARG A 94 -2.60 5.01 9.54
CA ARG A 94 -3.95 5.15 10.09
C ARG A 94 -5.05 4.97 9.05
N TYR A 95 -4.80 5.35 7.80
CA TYR A 95 -5.77 5.22 6.69
C TYR A 95 -5.65 3.91 5.91
N GLY A 96 -4.93 2.91 6.41
CA GLY A 96 -4.90 1.56 5.85
C GLY A 96 -3.85 1.35 4.75
N TYR A 97 -2.80 2.17 4.73
CA TYR A 97 -1.64 2.00 3.84
C TYR A 97 -0.40 1.62 4.63
N LEU A 98 0.64 1.17 3.93
CA LEU A 98 1.94 0.93 4.55
C LEU A 98 2.79 2.19 4.45
N LYS A 99 3.51 2.54 5.51
CA LYS A 99 4.52 3.61 5.46
C LYS A 99 5.64 3.28 4.49
N LEU A 100 6.33 4.32 4.03
CA LEU A 100 7.57 4.19 3.26
C LEU A 100 8.60 3.35 4.04
N PRO A 101 9.36 2.47 3.36
CA PRO A 101 10.47 1.74 3.98
C PRO A 101 11.50 2.71 4.58
N TYR A 102 12.16 2.31 5.67
CA TYR A 102 13.22 3.12 6.29
C TYR A 102 14.39 3.45 5.34
N LEU A 103 14.61 2.59 4.34
CA LEU A 103 15.62 2.76 3.30
C LEU A 103 15.16 3.66 2.14
N TYR A 104 13.98 4.25 2.21
CA TYR A 104 13.57 5.23 1.20
C TYR A 104 14.46 6.46 1.37
N PRO A 105 15.36 6.76 0.42
CA PRO A 105 16.32 7.83 0.59
C PRO A 105 15.56 9.14 0.80
N ALA A 106 15.81 9.79 1.93
CA ALA A 106 15.62 11.23 2.01
C ALA A 106 16.58 11.79 0.98
N SER A 107 16.03 12.23 -0.16
CA SER A 107 16.76 12.98 -1.18
C SER A 107 17.54 14.12 -0.55
#